data_AF-A0A3Q7UGM3-F1
#
_entry.id   AF-A0A3Q7UGM3-F1
#
_cell.length_a   1.000
_cell.length_b   1.000
_cell.length_c   1.000
_cell.angle_alpha   90.00
_cell.angle_beta   90.00
_cell.angle_gamma   90.00
#
_symmetry.space_group_name_H-M   'P 1'
#
loop_
_entity.id
_entity.type
_entity.pdbx_description
1 polymer ?
#
loop_
_entity_poly.entity_id
_entity_poly.type
_entity_poly.pdbx_seq_one_letter_code
_entity_poly.pdbx_strand_id
1 'polypeptide(L)'
;MDFYCQSCETAMCRECTEGEHAEHPTVPLKDVVEQHKASLQVQLDAVNKRLPEIDSALQFISEIIHQLTNQKASIVDDIHSTFDELQKTLNVRKSVLLMELEVNYGLKHKVLQSQLDTLLEGQESIKSCSSFTAQALNHGTETEVLLVKKQMSEKLNELADQDFPLHPRENDQLDFIVETEGLKKSIHNLGTILTTNAVASETVATGEGLRQTVIGQPMSVTITTKDKDGELCKTGNAYLTAELSTPDGSVADGEILDNKNGTYEFLYTVQKEGDFTLSLRLYDQHIRGSPFKLKVIRSADVSPTAEGVKRRVKSPGSGHVKQKAVKRPASMYSTGKRKENPIEDDLIFRVGTKGRNKGEFTNLQGVAASTSGKILIADSNNQCVQIFSNDGQFKSRFGIRGRSPGQLQRPTGVAVHPSGDIIIADYDNKWVSIFSSDGKFKTKIGSGKLMGPKGVSVDRNGHIIVVDNKACCVFIFQPNGKIVTRFGSRGNGDRQFAGTLDGPHFAAVNSNNEIIVTDFHNHSVKVFNQEGEFMLKFGSNGEGNGQFNAPTGVAVDSNGNIIVADWGNSRIQVFDGSGSFLSYINTSADPLYGPQGLALTSDGHVVVADSGNHCFKVYRYLQ
;
A
#
# COMPACT_ATOMS: atom_id res chain seq x y z
N MET A 1 49.41 16.54 -73.69
CA MET A 1 49.77 17.04 -72.35
C MET A 1 50.28 15.82 -71.63
N ASP A 2 51.59 15.71 -71.53
CA ASP A 2 52.26 14.41 -71.33
C ASP A 2 52.93 14.33 -69.95
N PHE A 3 52.99 15.46 -69.22
CA PHE A 3 53.66 15.62 -67.94
C PHE A 3 52.73 16.24 -66.90
N TYR A 4 52.94 15.91 -65.63
CA TYR A 4 52.21 16.43 -64.48
C TYR A 4 53.17 17.12 -63.52
N CYS A 5 52.80 18.32 -63.07
CA CYS A 5 53.56 19.07 -62.07
C CYS A 5 52.96 18.82 -60.69
N GLN A 6 53.70 18.12 -59.80
CA GLN A 6 53.22 17.78 -58.46
C GLN A 6 53.04 19.03 -57.56
N SER A 7 53.80 20.09 -57.79
CA SER A 7 53.75 21.33 -57.00
C SER A 7 52.55 22.22 -57.35
N CYS A 8 52.02 22.10 -58.57
CA CYS A 8 50.92 22.93 -59.08
C CYS A 8 49.63 22.15 -59.33
N GLU A 9 49.64 20.84 -59.12
CA GLU A 9 48.53 19.91 -59.34
C GLU A 9 47.92 19.94 -60.77
N THR A 10 48.68 20.38 -61.78
CA THR A 10 48.19 20.59 -63.16
C THR A 10 48.88 19.71 -64.19
N ALA A 11 48.09 19.23 -65.17
CA ALA A 11 48.61 18.54 -66.36
C ALA A 11 49.15 19.55 -67.37
N MET A 12 50.31 19.27 -67.94
CA MET A 12 51.07 20.21 -68.77
C MET A 12 51.49 19.59 -70.12
N CYS A 13 51.65 20.42 -71.14
CA CYS A 13 52.30 20.03 -72.39
C CYS A 13 53.82 20.23 -72.31
N ARG A 14 54.56 19.66 -73.25
CA ARG A 14 56.03 19.67 -73.28
C ARG A 14 56.64 21.08 -73.36
N GLU A 15 55.93 22.04 -73.94
CA GLU A 15 56.38 23.44 -74.03
C GLU A 15 56.26 24.18 -72.69
N CYS A 16 55.26 23.82 -71.86
CA CYS A 16 55.05 24.45 -70.56
C CYS A 16 56.04 23.96 -69.48
N THR A 17 56.59 22.75 -69.63
CA THR A 17 57.62 22.20 -68.74
C THR A 17 58.98 22.89 -68.91
N GLU A 18 59.27 23.47 -70.08
CA GLU A 18 60.53 24.19 -70.36
C GLU A 18 60.43 25.71 -70.11
N GLY A 19 59.21 26.24 -69.92
CA GLY A 19 58.93 27.65 -69.66
C GLY A 19 58.61 27.93 -68.19
N GLU A 20 57.32 28.17 -67.89
CA GLU A 20 56.85 28.63 -66.57
C GLU A 20 57.06 27.62 -65.42
N HIS A 21 57.31 26.34 -65.73
CA HIS A 21 57.49 25.28 -64.72
C HIS A 21 58.88 24.63 -64.76
N ALA A 22 59.90 25.31 -65.32
CA ALA A 22 61.25 24.78 -65.47
C ALA A 22 61.94 24.39 -64.14
N GLU A 23 61.57 25.04 -63.03
CA GLU A 23 62.09 24.74 -61.68
C GLU A 23 61.25 23.72 -60.90
N HIS A 24 60.13 23.24 -61.45
CA HIS A 24 59.24 22.30 -60.77
C HIS A 24 59.50 20.85 -61.19
N PRO A 25 59.51 19.88 -60.26
CA PRO A 25 59.67 18.47 -60.61
C PRO A 25 58.45 17.96 -61.38
N THR A 26 58.65 17.60 -62.64
CA THR A 26 57.60 17.07 -63.54
C THR A 26 57.78 15.58 -63.76
N VAL A 27 56.68 14.82 -63.67
CA VAL A 27 56.65 13.36 -63.86
C VAL A 27 55.69 12.99 -65.00
N PRO A 28 55.86 11.84 -65.67
CA PRO A 28 54.94 11.41 -66.73
C PRO A 28 53.50 11.31 -66.21
N LEU A 29 52.56 11.94 -66.93
CA LEU A 29 51.16 12.03 -66.51
C LEU A 29 50.53 10.65 -66.31
N LYS A 30 50.93 9.65 -67.10
CA LYS A 30 50.39 8.28 -67.01
C LYS A 30 50.68 7.62 -65.66
N ASP A 31 51.89 7.77 -65.13
CA ASP A 31 52.29 7.11 -63.88
C ASP A 31 51.61 7.74 -62.67
N VAL A 32 51.43 9.07 -62.70
CA VAL A 32 50.71 9.82 -61.66
C VAL A 32 49.21 9.51 -61.66
N VAL A 33 48.61 9.39 -62.85
CA VAL A 33 47.19 9.02 -62.98
C VAL A 33 46.92 7.63 -62.42
N GLU A 34 47.78 6.65 -62.70
CA GLU A 34 47.63 5.29 -62.14
C GLU A 34 47.84 5.27 -60.62
N GLN A 35 48.78 6.06 -60.09
CA GLN A 35 48.97 6.21 -58.64
C GLN A 35 47.77 6.89 -57.95
N HIS A 36 47.21 7.96 -58.51
CA HIS A 36 46.01 8.61 -57.96
C HIS A 36 44.77 7.73 -58.09
N LYS A 37 44.60 7.00 -59.19
CA LYS A 37 43.52 6.01 -59.34
C LYS A 37 43.63 4.92 -58.27
N ALA A 38 44.83 4.38 -58.04
CA ALA A 38 45.04 3.37 -57.00
C ALA A 38 44.74 3.93 -55.60
N SER A 39 45.16 5.16 -55.30
CA SER A 39 44.85 5.83 -54.03
C SER A 39 43.35 6.07 -53.84
N LEU A 40 42.65 6.53 -54.89
CA LEU A 40 41.20 6.73 -54.86
C LEU A 40 40.46 5.40 -54.75
N GLN A 41 40.94 4.33 -55.38
CA GLN A 41 40.34 3.00 -55.27
C GLN A 41 40.45 2.46 -53.84
N VAL A 42 41.59 2.64 -53.17
CA VAL A 42 41.75 2.25 -51.75
C VAL A 42 40.81 3.04 -50.84
N GLN A 43 40.65 4.35 -51.08
CA GLN A 43 39.70 5.18 -50.32
C GLN A 43 38.24 4.78 -50.61
N LEU A 44 37.90 4.50 -51.87
CA LEU A 44 36.59 4.04 -52.29
C LEU A 44 36.24 2.68 -51.67
N ASP A 45 37.19 1.73 -51.66
CA ASP A 45 37.02 0.43 -51.03
C ASP A 45 36.86 0.56 -49.51
N ALA A 46 37.54 1.52 -48.86
CA ALA A 46 37.38 1.81 -47.44
C ALA A 46 35.99 2.39 -47.11
N VAL A 47 35.42 3.22 -47.99
CA VAL A 47 34.06 3.76 -47.83
C VAL A 47 33.02 2.69 -48.14
N ASN A 48 33.20 1.91 -49.21
CA ASN A 48 32.28 0.83 -49.59
C ASN A 48 32.21 -0.28 -48.52
N LYS A 49 33.29 -0.52 -47.77
CA LYS A 49 33.26 -1.43 -46.62
C LYS A 49 32.37 -0.96 -45.47
N ARG A 50 32.05 0.33 -45.37
CA ARG A 50 31.13 0.88 -44.36
C ARG A 50 29.66 0.77 -44.77
N LEU A 51 29.35 0.59 -46.05
CA LEU A 51 27.96 0.47 -46.53
C LEU A 51 27.23 -0.72 -45.87
N PRO A 52 27.79 -1.95 -45.80
CA PRO A 52 27.13 -3.07 -45.13
C PRO A 52 26.85 -2.83 -43.64
N GLU A 53 27.73 -2.12 -42.93
CA GLU A 53 27.52 -1.77 -41.52
C GLU A 53 26.34 -0.79 -41.36
N ILE A 54 26.23 0.17 -42.26
CA ILE A 54 25.12 1.14 -42.31
C ILE A 54 23.81 0.43 -42.70
N ASP A 55 23.84 -0.45 -43.71
CA ASP A 55 22.66 -1.20 -44.16
C ASP A 55 22.11 -2.10 -43.04
N SER A 56 23.00 -2.78 -42.29
CA SER A 56 22.61 -3.57 -41.12
C SER A 56 22.00 -2.69 -40.00
N ALA A 57 22.59 -1.52 -39.73
CA ALA A 57 22.05 -0.59 -38.75
C ALA A 57 20.68 -0.02 -39.18
N LEU A 58 20.49 0.30 -40.46
CA LEU A 58 19.21 0.77 -41.01
C LEU A 58 18.12 -0.30 -40.87
N GLN A 59 18.44 -1.56 -41.15
CA GLN A 59 17.50 -2.66 -40.98
C GLN A 59 17.08 -2.83 -39.51
N PHE A 60 18.05 -2.79 -38.59
CA PHE A 60 17.79 -2.89 -37.15
C PHE A 60 16.94 -1.72 -36.62
N ILE A 61 17.25 -0.49 -37.03
CA ILE A 61 16.47 0.70 -36.64
C ILE A 61 15.05 0.61 -37.20
N SER A 62 14.89 0.15 -38.45
CA SER A 62 13.57 -0.05 -39.07
C SER A 62 12.73 -1.07 -38.28
N GLU A 63 13.35 -2.17 -37.83
CA GLU A 63 12.68 -3.17 -37.00
C GLU A 63 12.24 -2.60 -35.65
N ILE A 64 13.09 -1.82 -34.96
CA ILE A 64 12.73 -1.15 -33.71
C ILE A 64 11.57 -0.16 -33.92
N ILE A 65 11.59 0.61 -35.01
CA ILE A 65 10.49 1.54 -35.35
C ILE A 65 9.20 0.76 -35.57
N HIS A 66 9.26 -0.38 -36.26
CA HIS A 66 8.09 -1.24 -36.49
C HIS A 66 7.56 -1.82 -35.17
N GLN A 67 8.43 -2.35 -34.31
CA GLN A 67 8.07 -2.85 -32.98
C GLN A 67 7.44 -1.77 -32.11
N LEU A 68 8.02 -0.57 -32.07
CA LEU A 68 7.48 0.56 -31.32
C LEU A 68 6.10 0.98 -31.84
N THR A 69 5.89 0.93 -33.16
CA THR A 69 4.59 1.24 -33.78
C THR A 69 3.53 0.20 -33.40
N ASN A 70 3.88 -1.09 -33.42
CA ASN A 70 2.99 -2.18 -33.03
C ASN A 70 2.67 -2.13 -31.53
N GLN A 71 3.68 -1.86 -30.67
CA GLN A 71 3.47 -1.69 -29.23
C GLN A 71 2.55 -0.50 -28.94
N LYS A 72 2.73 0.63 -29.63
CA LYS A 72 1.83 1.77 -29.52
C LYS A 72 0.39 1.37 -29.87
N ALA A 73 0.18 0.65 -30.97
CA ALA A 73 -1.16 0.21 -31.37
C ALA A 73 -1.79 -0.71 -30.30
N SER A 74 -1.03 -1.69 -29.80
CA SER A 74 -1.48 -2.58 -28.71
C SER A 74 -1.86 -1.81 -27.45
N ILE A 75 -1.03 -0.86 -27.01
CA ILE A 75 -1.31 -0.04 -25.81
C ILE A 75 -2.56 0.82 -26.03
N VAL A 76 -2.78 1.34 -27.24
CA VAL A 76 -4.01 2.08 -27.57
C VAL A 76 -5.24 1.18 -27.44
N ASP A 77 -5.18 -0.05 -27.94
CA ASP A 77 -6.27 -1.02 -27.81
C ASP A 77 -6.52 -1.41 -26.35
N ASP A 78 -5.46 -1.63 -25.56
CA ASP A 78 -5.55 -1.94 -24.13
C ASP A 78 -6.19 -0.78 -23.33
N ILE A 79 -5.81 0.46 -23.64
CA ILE A 79 -6.43 1.66 -23.06
C ILE A 79 -7.93 1.66 -23.40
N HIS A 80 -8.30 1.52 -24.68
CA HIS A 80 -9.71 1.50 -25.08
C HIS A 80 -10.50 0.40 -24.36
N SER A 81 -10.00 -0.84 -24.37
CA SER A 81 -10.66 -1.97 -23.71
C SER A 81 -10.84 -1.76 -22.20
N THR A 82 -9.82 -1.25 -21.52
CA THR A 82 -9.86 -1.01 -20.06
C THR A 82 -10.91 0.04 -19.71
N PHE A 83 -10.96 1.15 -20.46
CA PHE A 83 -11.95 2.21 -20.22
C PHE A 83 -13.37 1.77 -20.59
N ASP A 84 -13.56 0.97 -21.64
CA ASP A 84 -14.86 0.40 -22.02
C ASP A 84 -15.40 -0.55 -20.93
N GLU A 85 -14.55 -1.36 -20.33
CA GLU A 85 -14.92 -2.25 -19.22
C GLU A 85 -15.33 -1.48 -17.96
N LEU A 86 -14.57 -0.43 -17.61
CA LEU A 86 -14.92 0.46 -16.50
C LEU A 86 -16.25 1.18 -16.75
N GLN A 87 -16.49 1.65 -17.98
CA GLN A 87 -17.76 2.26 -18.36
C GLN A 87 -18.93 1.28 -18.25
N LYS A 88 -18.75 0.02 -18.68
CA LYS A 88 -19.76 -1.04 -18.49
C LYS A 88 -20.06 -1.26 -17.01
N THR A 89 -19.03 -1.32 -16.17
CA THR A 89 -19.19 -1.51 -14.72
C THR A 89 -19.95 -0.35 -14.07
N LEU A 90 -19.64 0.90 -14.45
CA LEU A 90 -20.38 2.08 -14.01
C LEU A 90 -21.84 2.06 -14.46
N ASN A 91 -22.10 1.65 -15.71
CA ASN A 91 -23.46 1.51 -16.23
C ASN A 91 -24.26 0.42 -15.49
N VAL A 92 -23.63 -0.70 -15.13
CA VAL A 92 -24.27 -1.74 -14.30
C VAL A 92 -24.64 -1.16 -12.94
N ARG A 93 -23.73 -0.45 -12.25
CA ARG A 93 -24.03 0.15 -10.95
C ARG A 93 -25.17 1.17 -11.05
N LYS A 94 -25.20 1.98 -12.11
CA LYS A 94 -26.32 2.90 -12.41
C LYS A 94 -27.64 2.14 -12.51
N SER A 95 -27.70 1.06 -13.28
CA SER A 95 -28.92 0.24 -13.43
C SER A 95 -29.38 -0.37 -12.11
N VAL A 96 -28.44 -0.85 -11.28
CA VAL A 96 -28.74 -1.39 -9.95
C VAL A 96 -29.36 -0.31 -9.04
N LEU A 97 -28.79 0.90 -9.01
CA LEU A 97 -29.32 2.00 -8.19
C LEU A 97 -30.74 2.41 -8.60
N LEU A 98 -31.01 2.44 -9.92
CA LEU A 98 -32.36 2.72 -10.43
C LEU A 98 -33.35 1.63 -10.04
N MET A 99 -32.92 0.36 -10.10
CA MET A 99 -33.76 -0.77 -9.67
C MET A 99 -34.03 -0.73 -8.16
N GLU A 100 -33.00 -0.45 -7.34
CA GLU A 100 -33.14 -0.28 -5.89
C GLU A 100 -34.12 0.85 -5.54
N LEU A 101 -34.04 1.98 -6.25
CA LEU A 101 -34.98 3.10 -6.08
C LEU A 101 -36.42 2.68 -6.37
N GLU A 102 -36.66 2.02 -7.50
CA GLU A 102 -38.00 1.58 -7.91
C GLU A 102 -38.62 0.60 -6.91
N VAL A 103 -37.81 -0.35 -6.41
CA VAL A 103 -38.25 -1.32 -5.41
C VAL A 103 -38.59 -0.64 -4.08
N ASN A 104 -37.73 0.25 -3.58
CA ASN A 104 -37.97 0.95 -2.32
C ASN A 104 -39.19 1.89 -2.41
N TYR A 105 -39.32 2.62 -3.52
CA TYR A 105 -40.51 3.42 -3.80
C TYR A 105 -41.77 2.54 -3.83
N GLY A 106 -41.75 1.44 -4.58
CA GLY A 106 -42.90 0.54 -4.71
C GLY A 106 -43.36 -0.06 -3.37
N LEU A 107 -42.42 -0.44 -2.49
CA LEU A 107 -42.74 -0.95 -1.15
C LEU A 107 -43.38 0.13 -0.27
N LYS A 108 -42.78 1.33 -0.19
CA LYS A 108 -43.33 2.45 0.58
C LYS A 108 -44.70 2.88 0.07
N HIS A 109 -44.82 3.03 -1.25
CA HIS A 109 -46.08 3.38 -1.91
C HIS A 109 -47.17 2.36 -1.58
N LYS A 110 -46.86 1.04 -1.64
CA LYS A 110 -47.84 -0.01 -1.34
C LYS A 110 -48.36 0.06 0.10
N VAL A 111 -47.50 0.34 1.08
CA VAL A 111 -47.90 0.48 2.48
C VAL A 111 -48.81 1.69 2.68
N LEU A 112 -48.41 2.84 2.12
CA LEU A 112 -49.18 4.07 2.21
C LEU A 112 -50.53 3.97 1.47
N GLN A 113 -50.55 3.35 0.30
CA GLN A 113 -51.76 3.14 -0.48
C GLN A 113 -52.74 2.24 0.27
N SER A 114 -52.28 1.12 0.82
CA SER A 114 -53.13 0.22 1.60
C SER A 114 -53.69 0.91 2.85
N GLN A 115 -52.89 1.75 3.51
CA GLN A 115 -53.33 2.56 4.64
C GLN A 115 -54.40 3.58 4.22
N LEU A 116 -54.18 4.27 3.10
CA LEU A 116 -55.12 5.24 2.54
C LEU A 116 -56.46 4.58 2.20
N ASP A 117 -56.44 3.45 1.52
CA ASP A 117 -57.65 2.70 1.15
C ASP A 117 -58.47 2.30 2.39
N THR A 118 -57.79 1.80 3.44
CA THR A 118 -58.44 1.42 4.71
C THR A 118 -59.08 2.62 5.40
N LEU A 119 -58.41 3.78 5.42
CA LEU A 119 -58.93 5.00 6.03
C LEU A 119 -60.11 5.57 5.24
N LEU A 120 -60.07 5.50 3.90
CA LEU A 120 -61.17 5.94 3.04
C LEU A 120 -62.42 5.09 3.25
N GLU A 121 -62.28 3.76 3.26
CA GLU A 121 -63.39 2.82 3.51
C GLU A 121 -64.00 3.01 4.90
N GLY A 122 -63.14 3.18 5.92
CA GLY A 122 -63.57 3.50 7.28
C GLY A 122 -64.32 4.83 7.36
N GLN A 123 -63.80 5.87 6.72
CA GLN A 123 -64.44 7.19 6.69
C GLN A 123 -65.81 7.14 6.01
N GLU A 124 -65.93 6.45 4.88
CA GLU A 124 -67.20 6.31 4.16
C GLU A 124 -68.23 5.55 5.00
N SER A 125 -67.80 4.47 5.65
CA SER A 125 -68.65 3.67 6.54
C SER A 125 -69.18 4.47 7.73
N ILE A 126 -68.32 5.26 8.38
CA ILE A 126 -68.70 6.13 9.50
C ILE A 126 -69.65 7.25 9.02
N LYS A 127 -69.33 7.91 7.91
CA LYS A 127 -70.19 8.98 7.34
C LYS A 127 -71.58 8.46 7.00
N SER A 128 -71.67 7.32 6.32
CA SER A 128 -72.93 6.70 5.92
C SER A 128 -73.77 6.30 7.15
N CYS A 129 -73.16 5.61 8.12
CA CYS A 129 -73.84 5.16 9.33
C CYS A 129 -74.30 6.34 10.20
N SER A 130 -73.46 7.37 10.34
CA SER A 130 -73.81 8.59 11.08
C SER A 130 -74.94 9.37 10.41
N SER A 131 -74.91 9.53 9.08
CA SER A 131 -75.96 10.24 8.35
C SER A 131 -77.31 9.53 8.44
N PHE A 132 -77.31 8.20 8.26
CA PHE A 132 -78.52 7.39 8.36
C PHE A 132 -79.12 7.44 9.77
N THR A 133 -78.28 7.28 10.80
CA THR A 133 -78.73 7.34 12.20
C THR A 133 -79.25 8.73 12.57
N ALA A 134 -78.57 9.79 12.14
CA ALA A 134 -79.02 11.17 12.38
C ALA A 134 -80.37 11.46 11.71
N GLN A 135 -80.59 10.95 10.49
CA GLN A 135 -81.86 11.12 9.78
C GLN A 135 -83.00 10.36 10.48
N ALA A 136 -82.75 9.13 10.93
CA ALA A 136 -83.73 8.35 11.69
C ALA A 136 -84.09 9.01 13.03
N LEU A 137 -83.12 9.61 13.73
CA LEU A 137 -83.35 10.32 15.00
C LEU A 137 -84.11 11.63 14.85
N ASN A 138 -83.83 12.40 13.79
CA ASN A 138 -84.41 13.74 13.60
C ASN A 138 -85.77 13.73 12.88
N HIS A 139 -86.03 12.72 12.05
CA HIS A 139 -87.20 12.70 11.16
C HIS A 139 -88.01 11.39 11.22
N GLY A 140 -87.58 10.39 11.98
CA GLY A 140 -88.25 9.09 12.08
C GLY A 140 -89.45 9.10 13.03
N THR A 141 -90.43 8.24 12.74
CA THR A 141 -91.54 7.95 13.65
C THR A 141 -91.09 7.10 14.84
N GLU A 142 -91.82 7.13 15.97
CA GLU A 142 -91.45 6.39 17.21
C GLU A 142 -91.17 4.89 16.96
N THR A 143 -91.93 4.27 16.06
CA THR A 143 -91.77 2.86 15.67
C THR A 143 -90.51 2.61 14.83
N GLU A 144 -90.17 3.52 13.92
CA GLU A 144 -88.97 3.41 13.06
C GLU A 144 -87.69 3.59 13.88
N VAL A 145 -87.69 4.53 14.84
CA VAL A 145 -86.55 4.74 15.74
C VAL A 145 -86.28 3.49 16.59
N LEU A 146 -87.33 2.82 17.08
CA LEU A 146 -87.20 1.57 17.85
C LEU A 146 -86.68 0.39 17.02
N LEU A 147 -87.08 0.28 15.75
CA LEU A 147 -86.59 -0.74 14.81
C LEU A 147 -85.11 -0.53 14.47
N VAL A 148 -84.71 0.72 14.21
CA VAL A 148 -83.34 1.08 13.82
C VAL A 148 -82.38 1.04 15.00
N LYS A 149 -82.86 1.29 16.23
CA LYS A 149 -82.04 1.32 17.46
C LYS A 149 -81.16 0.09 17.63
N LYS A 150 -81.71 -1.12 17.52
CA LYS A 150 -80.95 -2.34 17.78
C LYS A 150 -79.84 -2.56 16.76
N GLN A 151 -80.17 -2.46 15.47
CA GLN A 151 -79.21 -2.67 14.37
C GLN A 151 -78.15 -1.57 14.31
N MET A 152 -78.50 -0.31 14.56
CA MET A 152 -77.53 0.79 14.51
C MET A 152 -76.69 0.89 15.78
N SER A 153 -77.20 0.52 16.96
CA SER A 153 -76.36 0.47 18.18
C SER A 153 -75.20 -0.52 18.04
N GLU A 154 -75.47 -1.72 17.52
CA GLU A 154 -74.42 -2.73 17.29
C GLU A 154 -73.38 -2.19 16.30
N LYS A 155 -73.84 -1.65 15.16
CA LYS A 155 -72.97 -1.14 14.10
C LYS A 155 -72.18 0.13 14.48
N LEU A 156 -72.76 1.01 15.29
CA LEU A 156 -72.08 2.22 15.80
C LEU A 156 -71.04 1.86 16.86
N ASN A 157 -71.32 0.88 17.73
CA ASN A 157 -70.34 0.39 18.69
C ASN A 157 -69.17 -0.30 17.97
N GLU A 158 -69.44 -1.13 16.96
CA GLU A 158 -68.41 -1.76 16.14
C GLU A 158 -67.50 -0.73 15.46
N LEU A 159 -68.06 0.33 14.87
CA LEU A 159 -67.28 1.41 14.25
C LEU A 159 -66.55 2.31 15.26
N ALA A 160 -67.09 2.48 16.47
CA ALA A 160 -66.46 3.26 17.53
C ALA A 160 -65.29 2.53 18.18
N ASP A 161 -65.35 1.20 18.27
CA ASP A 161 -64.30 0.35 18.82
C ASP A 161 -63.27 -0.09 17.75
N GLN A 162 -63.49 0.23 16.48
CA GLN A 162 -62.58 -0.12 15.39
C GLN A 162 -61.35 0.81 15.34
N ASP A 163 -60.17 0.22 15.50
CA ASP A 163 -58.90 0.95 15.45
C ASP A 163 -58.48 1.30 14.01
N PHE A 164 -58.33 2.60 13.72
CA PHE A 164 -57.81 3.10 12.45
C PHE A 164 -56.36 3.58 12.56
N PRO A 165 -55.48 3.26 11.60
CA PRO A 165 -54.10 3.74 11.59
C PRO A 165 -54.04 5.21 11.15
N LEU A 166 -54.18 6.14 12.11
CA LEU A 166 -54.24 7.59 11.84
C LEU A 166 -52.88 8.25 11.58
N HIS A 167 -51.78 7.57 11.89
CA HIS A 167 -50.41 8.06 11.67
C HIS A 167 -49.79 7.33 10.47
N PRO A 168 -49.05 8.03 9.58
CA PRO A 168 -48.38 7.39 8.44
C PRO A 168 -47.49 6.24 8.91
N ARG A 169 -47.70 5.05 8.32
CA ARG A 169 -46.90 3.86 8.65
C ARG A 169 -45.54 3.85 7.97
N GLU A 170 -45.35 4.72 6.98
CA GLU A 170 -44.11 4.92 6.24
C GLU A 170 -43.83 6.41 6.06
N ASN A 171 -42.56 6.76 5.87
CA ASN A 171 -42.12 8.13 5.63
C ASN A 171 -41.87 8.39 4.13
N ASP A 172 -41.72 9.67 3.78
CA ASP A 172 -41.50 10.16 2.42
C ASP A 172 -40.02 10.16 1.99
N GLN A 173 -39.10 9.77 2.89
CA GLN A 173 -37.66 9.91 2.65
C GLN A 173 -37.16 8.99 1.52
N LEU A 174 -36.64 9.59 0.44
CA LEU A 174 -35.94 8.92 -0.67
C LEU A 174 -34.82 9.83 -1.18
N ASP A 175 -33.61 9.65 -0.66
CA ASP A 175 -32.46 10.50 -0.97
C ASP A 175 -31.44 9.78 -1.85
N PHE A 176 -31.05 10.41 -2.96
CA PHE A 176 -29.89 9.98 -3.75
C PHE A 176 -28.66 10.80 -3.34
N ILE A 177 -27.79 10.19 -2.53
CA ILE A 177 -26.53 10.79 -2.09
C ILE A 177 -25.40 10.19 -2.93
N VAL A 178 -24.65 11.05 -3.63
CA VAL A 178 -23.54 10.64 -4.49
C VAL A 178 -22.26 11.41 -4.14
N GLU A 179 -21.19 10.67 -3.92
CA GLU A 179 -19.86 11.23 -3.71
C GLU A 179 -19.03 11.08 -4.99
N THR A 180 -18.86 12.18 -5.72
CA THR A 180 -18.14 12.16 -7.02
C THR A 180 -16.68 12.56 -6.91
N GLU A 181 -16.25 13.16 -5.79
CA GLU A 181 -14.91 13.76 -5.66
C GLU A 181 -13.81 12.70 -5.49
N GLY A 182 -14.05 11.64 -4.71
CA GLY A 182 -13.10 10.51 -4.59
C GLY A 182 -12.93 9.75 -5.92
N LEU A 183 -14.01 9.57 -6.66
CA LEU A 183 -13.98 8.96 -7.98
C LEU A 183 -13.25 9.84 -9.01
N LYS A 184 -13.49 11.16 -9.02
CA LYS A 184 -12.76 12.11 -9.88
C LYS A 184 -11.26 12.07 -9.64
N LYS A 185 -10.81 12.09 -8.37
CA LYS A 185 -9.39 11.96 -8.02
C LYS A 185 -8.81 10.61 -8.48
N SER A 186 -9.56 9.53 -8.31
CA SER A 186 -9.15 8.19 -8.76
C SER A 186 -9.04 8.09 -10.28
N ILE A 187 -9.95 8.74 -11.02
CA ILE A 187 -9.91 8.85 -12.49
C ILE A 187 -8.67 9.62 -12.96
N HIS A 188 -8.31 10.71 -12.28
CA HIS A 188 -7.09 11.46 -12.62
C HIS A 188 -5.80 10.66 -12.43
N ASN A 189 -5.81 9.64 -11.56
CA ASN A 189 -4.69 8.74 -11.31
C ASN A 189 -4.79 7.43 -12.12
N LEU A 190 -5.82 7.28 -12.95
CA LEU A 190 -6.11 6.04 -13.66
C LEU A 190 -5.23 5.93 -14.92
N GLY A 191 -4.13 5.21 -14.76
CA GLY A 191 -3.18 4.92 -15.83
C GLY A 191 -2.04 5.93 -15.89
N THR A 192 -0.85 5.45 -16.22
CA THR A 192 0.33 6.27 -16.48
C THR A 192 1.16 5.56 -17.53
N ILE A 193 1.53 6.26 -18.59
CA ILE A 193 2.40 5.70 -19.62
C ILE A 193 3.83 5.72 -19.08
N LEU A 194 4.40 4.55 -18.84
CA LEU A 194 5.79 4.40 -18.43
C LEU A 194 6.69 4.37 -19.66
N THR A 195 7.69 5.25 -19.70
CA THR A 195 8.71 5.27 -20.77
C THR A 195 10.08 5.63 -20.18
N THR A 196 11.14 5.09 -20.77
CA THR A 196 12.52 5.44 -20.41
C THR A 196 13.35 5.68 -21.66
N ASN A 197 14.27 6.64 -21.59
CA ASN A 197 15.19 6.97 -22.68
C ASN A 197 16.50 6.18 -22.60
N ALA A 198 16.54 5.10 -21.83
CA ALA A 198 17.77 4.36 -21.55
C ALA A 198 18.25 3.60 -22.79
N VAL A 199 19.52 3.78 -23.15
CA VAL A 199 20.17 3.15 -24.30
C VAL A 199 21.18 2.10 -23.82
N ALA A 200 21.12 0.89 -24.37
CA ALA A 200 21.95 -0.23 -23.92
C ALA A 200 23.45 0.03 -24.15
N SER A 201 23.83 0.55 -25.32
CA SER A 201 25.22 0.82 -25.69
C SER A 201 25.90 1.88 -24.81
N GLU A 202 25.13 2.81 -24.24
CA GLU A 202 25.64 3.86 -23.35
C GLU A 202 25.53 3.50 -21.87
N THR A 203 24.64 2.58 -21.52
CA THR A 203 24.44 2.10 -20.15
C THR A 203 25.67 1.36 -19.64
N VAL A 204 26.09 1.66 -18.40
CA VAL A 204 27.32 1.12 -17.80
C VAL A 204 27.02 0.38 -16.50
N ALA A 205 27.69 -0.74 -16.28
CA ALA A 205 27.70 -1.41 -14.98
C ALA A 205 29.00 -1.12 -14.21
N THR A 206 28.89 -0.94 -12.90
CA THR A 206 30.01 -0.72 -11.99
C THR A 206 29.83 -1.54 -10.70
N GLY A 207 30.92 -2.02 -10.12
CA GLY A 207 30.90 -2.82 -8.88
C GLY A 207 31.99 -3.89 -8.87
N GLU A 208 32.45 -4.27 -7.68
CA GLU A 208 33.47 -5.32 -7.52
C GLU A 208 32.95 -6.69 -8.00
N GLY A 209 31.62 -6.89 -7.91
CA GLY A 209 30.91 -8.05 -8.44
C GLY A 209 30.90 -8.20 -9.97
N LEU A 210 31.58 -7.33 -10.74
CA LEU A 210 31.76 -7.51 -12.19
C LEU A 210 33.01 -8.31 -12.56
N ARG A 211 33.96 -8.48 -11.64
CA ARG A 211 35.28 -9.10 -11.92
C ARG A 211 35.58 -10.28 -11.01
N GLN A 212 35.32 -10.15 -9.71
CA GLN A 212 35.68 -11.18 -8.74
C GLN A 212 34.65 -11.27 -7.61
N THR A 213 34.33 -12.48 -7.18
CA THR A 213 33.45 -12.73 -6.03
C THR A 213 33.91 -13.94 -5.22
N VAL A 214 33.49 -14.00 -3.95
CA VAL A 214 33.79 -15.10 -3.02
C VAL A 214 32.56 -15.99 -2.89
N ILE A 215 32.78 -17.31 -2.84
CA ILE A 215 31.69 -18.29 -2.70
C ILE A 215 30.84 -17.99 -1.47
N GLY A 216 29.52 -17.97 -1.66
CA GLY A 216 28.52 -17.81 -0.59
C GLY A 216 28.37 -16.37 -0.06
N GLN A 217 29.14 -15.40 -0.57
CA GLN A 217 28.94 -13.99 -0.24
C GLN A 217 28.00 -13.31 -1.25
N PRO A 218 26.97 -12.56 -0.78
CA PRO A 218 26.13 -11.78 -1.67
C PRO A 218 26.93 -10.61 -2.23
N MET A 219 26.91 -10.45 -3.56
CA MET A 219 27.55 -9.34 -4.24
C MET A 219 26.51 -8.48 -4.96
N SER A 220 26.77 -7.18 -5.01
CA SER A 220 25.97 -6.22 -5.78
C SER A 220 26.75 -5.63 -6.95
N VAL A 221 26.04 -5.40 -8.04
CA VAL A 221 26.51 -4.68 -9.23
C VAL A 221 25.54 -3.54 -9.50
N THR A 222 26.06 -2.31 -9.53
CA THR A 222 25.27 -1.11 -9.82
C THR A 222 25.26 -0.86 -11.33
N ILE A 223 24.08 -0.90 -11.94
CA ILE A 223 23.83 -0.58 -13.34
C ILE A 223 23.32 0.85 -13.40
N THR A 224 23.98 1.69 -14.18
CA THR A 224 23.62 3.10 -14.36
C THR A 224 23.16 3.31 -15.79
N THR A 225 21.87 3.57 -15.99
CA THR A 225 21.32 3.79 -17.32
C THR A 225 21.65 5.19 -17.84
N LYS A 226 21.94 5.25 -19.13
CA LYS A 226 22.27 6.50 -19.83
C LYS A 226 21.44 6.65 -21.09
N ASP A 227 21.20 7.89 -21.48
CA ASP A 227 20.53 8.21 -22.73
C ASP A 227 21.50 8.22 -23.93
N LYS A 228 20.97 8.56 -25.11
CA LYS A 228 21.73 8.66 -26.36
C LYS A 228 22.87 9.70 -26.34
N ASP A 229 22.77 10.70 -25.46
CA ASP A 229 23.75 11.78 -25.34
C ASP A 229 24.79 11.48 -24.23
N GLY A 230 24.65 10.32 -23.58
CA GLY A 230 25.53 9.84 -22.52
C GLY A 230 25.22 10.47 -21.15
N GLU A 231 24.09 11.16 -21.02
CA GLU A 231 23.61 11.71 -19.74
C GLU A 231 22.90 10.64 -18.91
N LEU A 232 22.83 10.86 -17.60
CA LEU A 232 22.19 9.94 -16.68
C LEU A 232 20.67 10.02 -16.81
N CYS A 233 20.02 8.88 -17.01
CA CYS A 233 18.57 8.79 -16.93
C CYS A 233 18.12 9.16 -15.52
N LYS A 234 17.08 10.00 -15.39
CA LYS A 234 16.55 10.45 -14.09
C LYS A 234 15.32 9.67 -13.63
N THR A 235 14.86 8.72 -14.45
CA THR A 235 13.66 7.91 -14.23
C THR A 235 14.02 6.42 -14.27
N GLY A 236 13.38 5.63 -13.40
CA GLY A 236 13.47 4.16 -13.40
C GLY A 236 12.50 3.48 -14.37
N ASN A 237 12.24 2.19 -14.15
CA ASN A 237 11.36 1.28 -14.90
C ASN A 237 11.89 0.83 -16.28
N ALA A 238 13.21 0.82 -16.47
CA ALA A 238 13.83 0.27 -17.66
C ALA A 238 13.90 -1.27 -17.56
N TYR A 239 13.63 -1.97 -18.66
CA TYR A 239 13.60 -3.43 -18.69
C TYR A 239 15.03 -3.99 -18.77
N LEU A 240 15.54 -4.43 -17.62
CA LEU A 240 16.87 -5.02 -17.47
C LEU A 240 16.77 -6.52 -17.19
N THR A 241 17.61 -7.29 -17.84
CA THR A 241 17.79 -8.72 -17.58
C THR A 241 19.26 -9.01 -17.28
N ALA A 242 19.50 -9.92 -16.34
CA ALA A 242 20.82 -10.30 -15.88
C ALA A 242 20.91 -11.82 -15.82
N GLU A 243 21.84 -12.39 -16.57
CA GLU A 243 22.08 -13.83 -16.64
C GLU A 243 23.52 -14.13 -16.23
N LEU A 244 23.70 -14.92 -15.16
CA LEU A 244 25.00 -15.54 -14.85
C LEU A 244 25.03 -16.95 -15.43
N SER A 245 25.91 -17.19 -16.39
CA SER A 245 26.11 -18.51 -17.00
C SER A 245 27.50 -19.09 -16.73
N THR A 246 27.56 -20.40 -16.53
CA THR A 246 28.80 -21.19 -16.49
C THR A 246 29.12 -21.80 -17.86
N PRO A 247 30.39 -22.16 -18.14
CA PRO A 247 30.75 -22.94 -19.33
C PRO A 247 30.01 -24.29 -19.44
N ASP A 248 29.56 -24.85 -18.31
CA ASP A 248 28.80 -26.11 -18.22
C ASP A 248 27.27 -25.92 -18.39
N GLY A 249 26.79 -24.70 -18.68
CA GLY A 249 25.38 -24.42 -18.96
C GLY A 249 24.48 -24.21 -17.74
N SER A 250 25.03 -24.26 -16.51
CA SER A 250 24.26 -23.90 -15.30
C SER A 250 24.10 -22.39 -15.16
N VAL A 251 22.88 -21.94 -14.88
CA VAL A 251 22.48 -20.54 -14.68
C VAL A 251 22.33 -20.27 -13.18
N ALA A 252 22.85 -19.14 -12.70
CA ALA A 252 22.69 -18.70 -11.31
C ALA A 252 21.65 -17.58 -11.21
N ASP A 253 20.78 -17.67 -10.19
CA ASP A 253 19.71 -16.71 -9.94
C ASP A 253 20.25 -15.41 -9.31
N GLY A 254 19.68 -14.28 -9.72
CA GLY A 254 19.93 -12.97 -9.14
C GLY A 254 18.71 -12.06 -9.28
N GLU A 255 18.65 -11.03 -8.44
CA GLU A 255 17.54 -10.08 -8.37
C GLU A 255 18.01 -8.69 -8.81
N ILE A 256 17.21 -7.99 -9.62
CA ILE A 256 17.46 -6.60 -10.02
C ILE A 256 16.51 -5.70 -9.23
N LEU A 257 17.07 -4.78 -8.45
CA LEU A 257 16.36 -3.75 -7.71
C LEU A 257 16.41 -2.43 -8.47
N ASP A 258 15.26 -1.83 -8.76
CA ASP A 258 15.16 -0.49 -9.37
C ASP A 258 15.07 0.59 -8.28
N ASN A 259 16.06 1.49 -8.25
CA ASN A 259 16.09 2.62 -7.31
C ASN A 259 15.25 3.83 -7.77
N LYS A 260 14.53 3.71 -8.89
CA LYS A 260 13.62 4.71 -9.48
C LYS A 260 14.27 6.02 -9.89
N ASN A 261 15.60 6.07 -9.95
CA ASN A 261 16.40 7.26 -10.26
C ASN A 261 17.35 7.05 -11.45
N GLY A 262 17.10 6.01 -12.27
CA GLY A 262 17.97 5.59 -13.37
C GLY A 262 19.16 4.70 -12.96
N THR A 263 19.24 4.32 -11.68
CA THR A 263 20.20 3.30 -11.21
C THR A 263 19.48 2.04 -10.77
N TYR A 264 20.11 0.90 -11.03
CA TYR A 264 19.61 -0.42 -10.68
C TYR A 264 20.70 -1.20 -9.96
N GLU A 265 20.33 -2.03 -9.01
CA GLU A 265 21.25 -2.91 -8.29
C GLU A 265 20.94 -4.35 -8.61
N PHE A 266 21.91 -5.05 -9.21
CA PHE A 266 21.83 -6.48 -9.42
C PHE A 266 22.53 -7.22 -8.28
N LEU A 267 21.75 -7.99 -7.52
CA LEU A 267 22.16 -8.76 -6.36
C LEU A 267 22.20 -10.24 -6.73
N TYR A 268 23.36 -10.88 -6.56
CA TYR A 268 23.52 -12.30 -6.86
C TYR A 268 24.42 -13.00 -5.86
N THR A 269 24.27 -14.32 -5.72
CA THR A 269 25.11 -15.15 -4.85
C THR A 269 25.51 -16.43 -5.58
N VAL A 270 26.81 -16.73 -5.63
CA VAL A 270 27.34 -17.90 -6.34
C VAL A 270 27.82 -18.96 -5.34
N GLN A 271 27.38 -20.20 -5.53
CA GLN A 271 27.65 -21.34 -4.64
C GLN A 271 28.78 -22.26 -5.13
N LYS A 272 29.25 -22.08 -6.37
CA LYS A 272 30.30 -22.89 -6.98
C LYS A 272 31.49 -22.02 -7.38
N GLU A 273 32.70 -22.56 -7.23
CA GLU A 273 33.91 -21.94 -7.78
C GLU A 273 33.97 -22.13 -9.30
N GLY A 274 34.57 -21.17 -10.00
CA GLY A 274 34.73 -21.24 -11.45
C GLY A 274 34.77 -19.88 -12.12
N ASP A 275 34.93 -19.91 -13.44
CA ASP A 275 34.83 -18.74 -14.31
C ASP A 275 33.39 -18.64 -14.84
N PHE A 276 32.70 -17.57 -14.49
CA PHE A 276 31.31 -17.29 -14.87
C PHE A 276 31.27 -16.16 -15.88
N THR A 277 30.20 -16.11 -16.67
CA THR A 277 29.92 -15.03 -17.61
C THR A 277 28.65 -14.32 -17.16
N LEU A 278 28.75 -13.03 -16.83
CA LEU A 278 27.63 -12.18 -16.46
C LEU A 278 27.16 -11.38 -17.67
N SER A 279 25.99 -11.72 -18.20
CA SER A 279 25.34 -11.03 -19.29
C SER A 279 24.29 -10.08 -18.73
N LEU A 280 24.59 -8.78 -18.77
CA LEU A 280 23.62 -7.72 -18.49
C LEU A 280 23.05 -7.21 -19.80
N ARG A 281 21.72 -7.24 -19.94
CA ARG A 281 21.00 -6.75 -21.11
C ARG A 281 19.94 -5.73 -20.71
N LEU A 282 19.79 -4.70 -21.54
CA LEU A 282 18.75 -3.69 -21.47
C LEU A 282 17.91 -3.78 -22.74
N TYR A 283 16.60 -4.02 -22.63
CA TYR A 283 15.72 -4.29 -23.78
C TYR A 283 16.30 -5.38 -24.71
N ASP A 284 16.74 -6.49 -24.12
CA ASP A 284 17.39 -7.63 -24.78
C ASP A 284 18.71 -7.34 -25.52
N GLN A 285 19.26 -6.14 -25.36
CA GLN A 285 20.55 -5.74 -25.92
C GLN A 285 21.64 -5.70 -24.85
N HIS A 286 22.84 -6.22 -25.16
CA HIS A 286 23.96 -6.18 -24.22
C HIS A 286 24.38 -4.74 -23.88
N ILE A 287 24.51 -4.45 -22.60
CA ILE A 287 25.01 -3.14 -22.15
C ILE A 287 26.51 -3.00 -22.40
N ARG A 288 27.06 -1.79 -22.25
CA ARG A 288 28.49 -1.55 -22.47
C ARG A 288 29.37 -2.42 -21.58
N GLY A 289 30.22 -3.24 -22.21
CA GLY A 289 31.14 -4.16 -21.53
C GLY A 289 30.55 -5.53 -21.20
N SER A 290 29.25 -5.74 -21.46
CA SER A 290 28.59 -7.04 -21.38
C SER A 290 28.89 -7.87 -22.64
N PRO A 291 29.15 -9.18 -22.54
CA PRO A 291 29.19 -9.98 -21.31
C PRO A 291 30.49 -9.83 -20.50
N PHE A 292 30.37 -9.77 -19.18
CA PHE A 292 31.50 -9.64 -18.25
C PHE A 292 32.03 -11.00 -17.81
N LYS A 293 33.36 -11.14 -17.71
CA LYS A 293 34.02 -12.34 -17.18
C LYS A 293 34.19 -12.21 -15.65
N LEU A 294 33.58 -13.11 -14.91
CA LEU A 294 33.52 -13.11 -13.45
C LEU A 294 34.28 -14.32 -12.88
N LYS A 295 35.27 -14.09 -12.02
CA LYS A 295 36.02 -15.16 -11.36
C LYS A 295 35.54 -15.40 -9.93
N VAL A 296 35.11 -16.63 -9.62
CA VAL A 296 34.60 -17.00 -8.29
C VAL A 296 35.65 -17.81 -7.53
N ILE A 297 36.09 -17.29 -6.38
CA ILE A 297 37.18 -17.88 -5.57
C ILE A 297 36.70 -18.38 -4.20
N ARG A 298 37.41 -19.36 -3.62
CA ARG A 298 37.19 -19.83 -2.24
C ARG A 298 37.83 -18.87 -1.23
N SER A 299 37.15 -18.66 -0.09
CA SER A 299 37.62 -17.79 1.00
C SER A 299 38.97 -18.20 1.62
N ALA A 300 39.50 -19.38 1.33
CA ALA A 300 40.77 -19.89 1.89
C ALA A 300 42.03 -19.34 1.19
N ASP A 301 41.91 -18.70 0.02
CA ASP A 301 43.05 -18.20 -0.77
C ASP A 301 43.35 -16.69 -0.56
N VAL A 302 42.71 -16.03 0.40
CA VAL A 302 43.07 -14.65 0.78
C VAL A 302 44.22 -14.70 1.80
N SER A 303 45.45 -14.54 1.32
CA SER A 303 46.62 -14.40 2.18
C SER A 303 46.61 -13.04 2.90
N PRO A 304 46.81 -13.00 4.23
CA PRO A 304 46.92 -11.75 4.97
C PRO A 304 48.36 -11.22 4.83
N THR A 305 48.54 -10.05 4.21
CA THR A 305 49.80 -9.32 4.30
C THR A 305 49.73 -8.25 5.39
N ALA A 306 50.47 -8.57 6.46
CA ALA A 306 50.98 -7.86 7.64
C ALA A 306 50.62 -6.39 7.96
N GLU A 307 50.56 -6.20 9.28
CA GLU A 307 50.18 -5.05 10.12
C GLU A 307 50.94 -3.73 9.93
N GLY A 308 50.32 -2.67 10.48
CA GLY A 308 50.80 -1.29 10.41
C GLY A 308 51.95 -0.92 11.35
N VAL A 309 52.69 0.10 10.93
CA VAL A 309 53.53 0.94 11.80
C VAL A 309 53.41 2.39 11.38
N LYS A 310 53.09 3.25 12.35
CA LYS A 310 53.13 4.72 12.27
C LYS A 310 54.53 5.19 11.86
N ARG A 311 54.65 6.09 10.87
CA ARG A 311 55.68 7.15 10.87
C ARG A 311 55.35 8.30 9.93
N ARG A 312 55.96 9.44 10.25
CA ARG A 312 55.52 10.83 10.08
C ARG A 312 56.47 11.53 9.08
N VAL A 313 55.91 12.45 8.29
CA VAL A 313 56.51 13.62 7.58
C VAL A 313 57.53 13.41 6.44
N LYS A 314 57.21 13.91 5.23
CA LYS A 314 57.83 15.07 4.52
C LYS A 314 57.73 14.92 2.99
N SER A 315 57.18 15.95 2.34
CA SER A 315 57.26 16.21 0.88
C SER A 315 58.72 16.39 0.42
N PRO A 316 59.03 16.04 -0.85
CA PRO A 316 59.02 17.00 -1.97
C PRO A 316 58.38 16.36 -3.24
N GLY A 317 57.97 17.03 -4.31
CA GLY A 317 58.28 18.34 -4.87
C GLY A 317 58.35 18.16 -6.40
N SER A 318 57.37 18.72 -7.11
CA SER A 318 57.37 19.14 -8.53
C SER A 318 57.76 18.17 -9.67
N GLY A 319 56.81 17.94 -10.58
CA GLY A 319 57.05 17.47 -11.95
C GLY A 319 55.74 17.39 -12.76
N HIS A 320 55.44 18.42 -13.55
CA HIS A 320 54.18 18.66 -14.26
C HIS A 320 53.87 17.68 -15.41
N VAL A 321 52.62 17.21 -15.55
CA VAL A 321 51.88 17.10 -16.84
C VAL A 321 50.36 17.27 -16.59
N LYS A 322 49.70 18.08 -17.42
CA LYS A 322 48.30 18.56 -17.32
C LYS A 322 47.27 17.55 -17.82
N GLN A 323 46.19 17.33 -17.05
CA GLN A 323 44.84 17.02 -17.57
C GLN A 323 43.77 17.76 -16.75
N LYS A 324 42.78 18.30 -17.45
CA LYS A 324 41.76 19.25 -16.97
C LYS A 324 40.83 18.62 -15.92
N ALA A 325 40.83 19.17 -14.71
CA ALA A 325 39.85 18.89 -13.68
C ALA A 325 38.58 19.74 -13.90
N VAL A 326 37.42 19.10 -14.00
CA VAL A 326 36.12 19.75 -13.89
C VAL A 326 35.89 20.12 -12.43
N LYS A 327 35.57 21.40 -12.20
CA LYS A 327 35.29 21.99 -10.88
C LYS A 327 34.10 21.28 -10.22
N ARG A 328 34.26 20.85 -8.96
CA ARG A 328 33.14 20.58 -8.05
C ARG A 328 32.36 21.88 -7.81
N PRO A 329 31.02 21.90 -7.91
CA PRO A 329 30.23 22.93 -7.24
C PRO A 329 30.14 22.59 -5.74
N ALA A 330 30.20 23.64 -4.94
CA ALA A 330 30.02 23.61 -3.50
C ALA A 330 28.58 23.28 -3.12
N SER A 331 28.43 22.66 -1.95
CA SER A 331 27.19 22.53 -1.21
C SER A 331 26.54 23.91 -0.98
N MET A 332 25.38 24.15 -1.59
CA MET A 332 24.51 25.28 -1.30
C MET A 332 23.31 24.81 -0.48
N TYR A 333 23.56 24.54 0.81
CA TYR A 333 22.55 24.78 1.84
C TYR A 333 22.90 26.12 2.49
N SER A 334 22.06 27.13 2.28
CA SER A 334 21.60 28.04 3.35
C SER A 334 20.73 29.17 2.78
N THR A 335 19.58 29.33 3.43
CA THR A 335 18.73 30.55 3.53
C THR A 335 17.92 30.99 2.33
N GLY A 336 16.81 30.29 2.13
CA GLY A 336 15.51 30.90 1.80
C GLY A 336 14.47 30.39 2.79
N LYS A 337 14.31 31.06 3.95
CA LYS A 337 13.18 30.81 4.85
C LYS A 337 11.90 31.20 4.12
N ARG A 338 11.27 30.25 3.41
CA ARG A 338 9.80 30.24 3.37
C ARG A 338 9.38 29.86 4.78
N LYS A 339 8.71 30.78 5.48
CA LYS A 339 7.82 30.39 6.57
C LYS A 339 6.74 29.52 5.94
N GLU A 340 7.00 28.22 5.84
CA GLU A 340 5.93 27.26 6.05
C GLU A 340 5.52 27.49 7.49
N ASN A 341 4.28 27.96 7.69
CA ASN A 341 3.66 27.79 8.99
C ASN A 341 3.76 26.29 9.28
N PRO A 342 4.41 25.85 10.37
CA PRO A 342 4.34 24.46 10.76
C PRO A 342 2.85 24.15 10.87
N ILE A 343 2.36 23.22 10.06
CA ILE A 343 1.06 22.63 10.34
C ILE A 343 1.25 22.05 11.74
N GLU A 344 0.50 22.55 12.72
CA GLU A 344 0.52 22.02 14.08
C GLU A 344 0.05 20.57 14.00
N ASP A 345 0.99 19.63 13.91
CA ASP A 345 0.75 18.19 13.95
C ASP A 345 0.80 17.74 15.41
N ASP A 346 -0.07 16.79 15.76
CA ASP A 346 -0.10 16.22 17.10
C ASP A 346 1.05 15.23 17.35
N LEU A 347 1.81 14.85 16.31
CA LEU A 347 2.90 13.90 16.40
C LEU A 347 3.98 14.39 17.38
N ILE A 348 4.20 13.59 18.42
CA ILE A 348 5.28 13.80 19.39
C ILE A 348 6.57 13.20 18.86
N PHE A 349 6.53 11.91 18.49
CA PHE A 349 7.66 11.20 17.92
C PHE A 349 7.21 9.93 17.20
N ARG A 350 8.11 9.37 16.38
CA ARG A 350 7.96 8.06 15.75
C ARG A 350 9.16 7.18 16.04
N VAL A 351 8.93 5.87 16.16
CA VAL A 351 10.01 4.89 16.36
C VAL A 351 9.78 3.71 15.45
N GLY A 352 10.81 3.37 14.69
CA GLY A 352 10.83 2.18 13.84
C GLY A 352 11.27 2.46 12.42
N THR A 353 11.91 1.46 11.84
CA THR A 353 12.24 1.37 10.42
C THR A 353 11.97 -0.05 9.94
N LYS A 354 11.87 -0.24 8.63
CA LYS A 354 11.71 -1.57 8.04
C LYS A 354 12.89 -2.46 8.40
N GLY A 355 12.62 -3.63 8.95
CA GLY A 355 13.67 -4.62 9.21
C GLY A 355 13.31 -5.66 10.27
N ARG A 356 14.35 -6.32 10.79
CA ARG A 356 14.24 -7.45 11.72
C ARG A 356 15.08 -7.31 12.97
N ASN A 357 15.88 -6.26 13.12
CA ASN A 357 16.71 -6.03 14.30
C ASN A 357 15.91 -5.39 15.46
N LYS A 358 16.61 -4.95 16.50
CA LYS A 358 16.00 -4.28 17.67
C LYS A 358 15.50 -2.89 17.25
N GLY A 359 14.24 -2.58 17.53
CA GLY A 359 13.63 -1.32 17.12
C GLY A 359 13.24 -1.26 15.64
N GLU A 360 13.45 -2.34 14.87
CA GLU A 360 12.99 -2.45 13.48
C GLU A 360 11.75 -3.33 13.40
N PHE A 361 10.93 -3.11 12.39
CA PHE A 361 9.68 -3.83 12.21
C PHE A 361 9.46 -4.28 10.77
N THR A 362 8.82 -5.44 10.60
CA THR A 362 8.40 -5.90 9.27
C THR A 362 6.89 -5.79 9.09
N ASN A 363 6.09 -6.14 10.11
CA ASN A 363 4.64 -6.01 10.06
C ASN A 363 4.09 -5.80 11.48
N LEU A 364 4.01 -4.53 11.90
CA LEU A 364 3.41 -4.18 13.19
C LEU A 364 1.90 -4.41 13.11
N GLN A 365 1.33 -5.03 14.14
CA GLN A 365 -0.12 -5.16 14.28
C GLN A 365 -0.60 -4.57 15.60
N GLY A 366 -0.65 -5.36 16.66
CA GLY A 366 -1.19 -4.94 17.95
C GLY A 366 -0.23 -4.03 18.71
N VAL A 367 -0.83 -3.07 19.41
CA VAL A 367 -0.15 -2.16 20.33
C VAL A 367 -0.87 -2.26 21.67
N ALA A 368 -0.10 -2.30 22.75
CA ALA A 368 -0.62 -2.14 24.11
C ALA A 368 0.30 -1.24 24.90
N ALA A 369 -0.27 -0.54 25.88
CA ALA A 369 0.50 0.21 26.85
C ALA A 369 0.26 -0.35 28.25
N SER A 370 1.31 -0.38 29.06
CA SER A 370 1.26 -0.71 30.47
C SER A 370 1.16 0.55 31.31
N THR A 371 0.44 0.46 32.43
CA THR A 371 0.43 1.48 33.49
C THR A 371 1.82 1.79 34.06
N SER A 372 2.80 0.89 33.87
CA SER A 372 4.21 1.08 34.24
C SER A 372 5.04 1.89 33.24
N GLY A 373 4.41 2.49 32.22
CA GLY A 373 5.09 3.31 31.22
C GLY A 373 5.86 2.50 30.17
N LYS A 374 5.26 1.40 29.72
CA LYS A 374 5.82 0.54 28.66
C LYS A 374 4.86 0.47 27.48
N ILE A 375 5.38 0.57 26.27
CA ILE A 375 4.68 0.35 25.01
C ILE A 375 5.09 -1.02 24.48
N LEU A 376 4.14 -1.88 24.17
CA LEU A 376 4.36 -3.22 23.63
C LEU A 376 3.80 -3.28 22.21
N ILE A 377 4.63 -3.77 21.30
CA ILE A 377 4.31 -3.88 19.87
C ILE A 377 4.44 -5.33 19.45
N ALA A 378 3.36 -5.91 18.91
CA ALA A 378 3.38 -7.21 18.28
C ALA A 378 3.80 -7.06 16.81
N ASP A 379 4.92 -7.69 16.45
CA ASP A 379 5.39 -7.76 15.07
C ASP A 379 5.14 -9.16 14.51
N SER A 380 4.09 -9.25 13.68
CA SER A 380 3.61 -10.52 13.14
C SER A 380 4.64 -11.23 12.28
N ASN A 381 5.36 -10.50 11.43
CA ASN A 381 6.28 -11.10 10.46
C ASN A 381 7.68 -11.34 11.05
N ASN A 382 8.02 -10.64 12.14
CA ASN A 382 9.21 -10.95 12.92
C ASN A 382 8.95 -11.94 14.07
N GLN A 383 7.71 -12.44 14.21
CA GLN A 383 7.28 -13.39 15.23
C GLN A 383 7.73 -13.02 16.66
N CYS A 384 7.63 -11.74 16.99
CA CYS A 384 8.13 -11.25 18.27
C CYS A 384 7.27 -10.12 18.83
N VAL A 385 7.44 -9.86 20.12
CA VAL A 385 6.95 -8.65 20.78
C VAL A 385 8.14 -7.80 21.20
N GLN A 386 8.08 -6.52 20.87
CA GLN A 386 9.08 -5.53 21.26
C GLN A 386 8.49 -4.58 22.29
N ILE A 387 9.28 -4.26 23.32
CA ILE A 387 8.89 -3.40 24.43
C ILE A 387 9.73 -2.12 24.39
N PHE A 388 9.07 -0.99 24.48
CA PHE A 388 9.64 0.35 24.52
C PHE A 388 9.16 1.08 25.79
N SER A 389 9.83 2.14 26.21
CA SER A 389 9.27 3.11 27.16
C SER A 389 8.41 4.16 26.46
N ASN A 390 7.67 4.95 27.23
CA ASN A 390 6.81 6.02 26.69
C ASN A 390 7.56 7.12 25.93
N ASP A 391 8.88 7.24 26.11
CA ASP A 391 9.75 8.13 25.34
C ASP A 391 10.33 7.47 24.07
N GLY A 392 9.89 6.25 23.75
CA GLY A 392 10.30 5.54 22.55
C GLY A 392 11.60 4.76 22.65
N GLN A 393 12.26 4.70 23.82
CA GLN A 393 13.49 3.91 23.96
C GLN A 393 13.21 2.41 23.98
N PHE A 394 13.94 1.64 23.18
CA PHE A 394 13.88 0.18 23.18
C PHE A 394 14.32 -0.40 24.54
N LYS A 395 13.50 -1.28 25.12
CA LYS A 395 13.80 -1.97 26.39
C LYS A 395 14.17 -3.43 26.17
N SER A 396 13.30 -4.18 25.52
CA SER A 396 13.49 -5.63 25.35
C SER A 396 12.70 -6.17 24.17
N ARG A 397 13.10 -7.34 23.70
CA ARG A 397 12.40 -8.11 22.67
C ARG A 397 12.41 -9.57 23.06
N PHE A 398 11.28 -10.23 22.85
CA PHE A 398 11.14 -11.66 23.08
C PHE A 398 10.18 -12.27 22.05
N GLY A 399 10.20 -13.59 21.95
CA GLY A 399 9.48 -14.36 20.94
C GLY A 399 10.43 -15.25 20.16
N ILE A 400 10.07 -16.53 20.06
CA ILE A 400 10.79 -17.52 19.29
C ILE A 400 9.83 -18.02 18.21
N ARG A 401 10.27 -18.02 16.95
CA ARG A 401 9.44 -18.51 15.85
C ARG A 401 9.09 -19.99 16.07
N GLY A 402 7.81 -20.32 15.94
CA GLY A 402 7.36 -21.70 15.83
C GLY A 402 5.95 -21.96 16.34
N ARG A 403 5.62 -23.24 16.48
CA ARG A 403 4.27 -23.75 16.75
C ARG A 403 4.18 -24.56 18.04
N SER A 404 5.18 -24.49 18.91
CA SER A 404 5.15 -25.09 20.24
C SER A 404 4.72 -24.07 21.30
N PRO A 405 4.22 -24.49 22.47
CA PRO A 405 3.95 -23.58 23.59
C PRO A 405 5.18 -22.71 23.91
N GLY A 406 4.97 -21.39 24.06
CA GLY A 406 6.03 -20.40 24.25
C GLY A 406 6.67 -19.87 22.97
N GLN A 407 6.37 -20.46 21.82
CA GLN A 407 6.74 -19.92 20.50
C GLN A 407 5.60 -19.10 19.90
N LEU A 408 5.96 -18.20 18.98
CA LEU A 408 5.04 -17.32 18.26
C LEU A 408 5.15 -17.60 16.75
N GLN A 409 4.01 -17.67 16.07
CA GLN A 409 3.94 -17.88 14.62
C GLN A 409 3.45 -16.64 13.88
N ARG A 410 2.33 -16.05 14.33
CA ARG A 410 1.83 -14.78 13.81
C ARG A 410 1.18 -13.99 14.95
N PRO A 411 1.98 -13.39 15.84
CA PRO A 411 1.45 -12.58 16.94
C PRO A 411 0.75 -11.34 16.36
N THR A 412 -0.53 -11.17 16.68
CA THR A 412 -1.35 -10.06 16.19
C THR A 412 -1.68 -9.09 17.29
N GLY A 413 -2.50 -9.50 18.26
CA GLY A 413 -2.94 -8.67 19.38
C GLY A 413 -2.02 -8.84 20.56
N VAL A 414 -1.78 -7.75 21.27
CA VAL A 414 -1.06 -7.75 22.55
C VAL A 414 -1.88 -6.97 23.56
N ALA A 415 -1.92 -7.43 24.80
CA ALA A 415 -2.51 -6.73 25.94
C ALA A 415 -1.65 -6.95 27.19
N VAL A 416 -1.79 -6.05 28.16
CA VAL A 416 -1.10 -6.15 29.45
C VAL A 416 -2.14 -6.38 30.54
N HIS A 417 -2.05 -7.51 31.23
CA HIS A 417 -2.88 -7.80 32.39
C HIS A 417 -2.45 -6.91 33.57
N PRO A 418 -3.36 -6.54 34.50
CA PRO A 418 -3.00 -5.77 35.70
C PRO A 418 -1.90 -6.39 36.58
N SER A 419 -1.69 -7.71 36.50
CA SER A 419 -0.55 -8.41 37.15
C SER A 419 0.82 -8.10 36.53
N GLY A 420 0.86 -7.43 35.37
CA GLY A 420 2.05 -7.24 34.55
C GLY A 420 2.30 -8.34 33.51
N ASP A 421 1.45 -9.37 33.47
CA ASP A 421 1.55 -10.42 32.45
C ASP A 421 1.19 -9.88 31.06
N ILE A 422 1.92 -10.34 30.04
CA ILE A 422 1.75 -9.96 28.64
C ILE A 422 0.94 -11.05 27.95
N ILE A 423 -0.20 -10.68 27.39
CA ILE A 423 -1.12 -11.59 26.73
C ILE A 423 -1.02 -11.35 25.22
N ILE A 424 -0.79 -12.41 24.45
CA ILE A 424 -0.52 -12.33 23.01
C ILE A 424 -1.48 -13.26 22.27
N ALA A 425 -2.30 -12.70 21.38
CA ALA A 425 -3.08 -13.46 20.42
C ALA A 425 -2.18 -13.90 19.25
N ASP A 426 -2.15 -15.20 18.97
CA ASP A 426 -1.40 -15.76 17.85
C ASP A 426 -2.35 -16.34 16.80
N TYR A 427 -2.46 -15.63 15.69
CA TYR A 427 -3.45 -15.90 14.65
C TYR A 427 -3.25 -17.26 13.96
N ASP A 428 -1.99 -17.65 13.72
CA ASP A 428 -1.68 -18.88 13.00
C ASP A 428 -1.53 -20.09 13.92
N ASN A 429 -1.13 -19.88 15.18
CA ASN A 429 -1.14 -20.94 16.19
C ASN A 429 -2.54 -21.18 16.78
N LYS A 430 -3.46 -20.23 16.61
CA LYS A 430 -4.87 -20.34 17.04
C LYS A 430 -5.02 -20.53 18.56
N TRP A 431 -4.21 -19.82 19.33
CA TRP A 431 -4.33 -19.73 20.77
C TRP A 431 -3.86 -18.37 21.26
N VAL A 432 -4.11 -18.10 22.53
CA VAL A 432 -3.56 -16.93 23.22
C VAL A 432 -2.48 -17.40 24.18
N SER A 433 -1.30 -16.79 24.11
CA SER A 433 -0.16 -17.09 24.96
C SER A 433 -0.03 -16.04 26.05
N ILE A 434 0.23 -16.47 27.29
CA ILE A 434 0.44 -15.61 28.44
C ILE A 434 1.91 -15.69 28.83
N PHE A 435 2.59 -14.56 28.80
CA PHE A 435 3.97 -14.38 29.22
C PHE A 435 4.03 -13.52 30.48
N SER A 436 5.07 -13.67 31.29
CA SER A 436 5.38 -12.72 32.36
C SER A 436 5.91 -11.41 31.78
N SER A 437 6.03 -10.38 32.63
CA SER A 437 6.55 -9.06 32.25
C SER A 437 7.99 -9.05 31.71
N ASP A 438 8.77 -10.11 32.00
CA ASP A 438 10.13 -10.34 31.48
C ASP A 438 10.16 -11.21 30.21
N GLY A 439 9.00 -11.58 29.67
CA GLY A 439 8.89 -12.33 28.42
C GLY A 439 9.06 -13.85 28.56
N LYS A 440 8.95 -14.41 29.76
CA LYS A 440 8.95 -15.87 29.96
C LYS A 440 7.54 -16.43 29.77
N PHE A 441 7.44 -17.55 29.05
CA PHE A 441 6.16 -18.21 28.82
C PHE A 441 5.59 -18.78 30.12
N LYS A 442 4.33 -18.48 30.43
CA LYS A 442 3.61 -19.03 31.59
C LYS A 442 2.65 -20.12 31.17
N THR A 443 1.73 -19.81 30.27
CA THR A 443 0.67 -20.73 29.83
C THR A 443 0.07 -20.30 28.50
N LYS A 444 -0.79 -21.16 27.93
CA LYS A 444 -1.62 -20.85 26.77
C LYS A 444 -3.09 -21.19 27.03
N ILE A 445 -4.00 -20.43 26.43
CA ILE A 445 -5.44 -20.61 26.55
C ILE A 445 -6.12 -20.62 25.17
N GLY A 446 -7.35 -21.13 25.10
CA GLY A 446 -8.14 -21.14 23.85
C GLY A 446 -7.69 -22.15 22.78
N SER A 447 -6.67 -22.98 23.07
CA SER A 447 -6.20 -24.03 22.16
C SER A 447 -7.34 -24.97 21.75
N GLY A 448 -7.56 -25.11 20.44
CA GLY A 448 -8.64 -25.93 19.87
C GLY A 448 -10.03 -25.29 19.90
N LYS A 449 -10.16 -24.07 20.43
CA LYS A 449 -11.42 -23.31 20.46
C LYS A 449 -11.37 -22.08 19.56
N LEU A 450 -10.20 -21.47 19.44
CA LEU A 450 -9.96 -20.31 18.59
C LEU A 450 -9.62 -20.77 17.16
N MET A 451 -10.03 -19.98 16.17
CA MET A 451 -9.82 -20.22 14.75
C MET A 451 -8.85 -19.22 14.12
N GLY A 452 -8.89 -17.96 14.55
CA GLY A 452 -7.99 -16.90 14.13
C GLY A 452 -8.06 -15.70 15.09
N PRO A 453 -7.48 -15.81 16.30
CA PRO A 453 -7.52 -14.73 17.27
C PRO A 453 -6.70 -13.53 16.75
N LYS A 454 -7.30 -12.35 16.73
CA LYS A 454 -6.69 -11.12 16.20
C LYS A 454 -6.45 -10.10 17.30
N GLY A 455 -7.52 -9.53 17.84
CA GLY A 455 -7.48 -8.61 18.97
C GLY A 455 -7.50 -9.32 20.32
N VAL A 456 -6.83 -8.74 21.31
CA VAL A 456 -6.91 -9.17 22.70
C VAL A 456 -6.93 -7.95 23.61
N SER A 457 -7.78 -7.98 24.63
CA SER A 457 -7.87 -6.97 25.68
C SER A 457 -8.14 -7.63 27.03
N VAL A 458 -8.04 -6.86 28.10
CA VAL A 458 -8.26 -7.34 29.47
C VAL A 458 -9.27 -6.41 30.14
N ASP A 459 -10.31 -6.98 30.75
CA ASP A 459 -11.27 -6.21 31.53
C ASP A 459 -10.75 -5.88 32.94
N ARG A 460 -11.50 -5.10 33.72
CA ARG A 460 -11.09 -4.75 35.09
C ARG A 460 -11.14 -5.94 36.07
N ASN A 461 -11.85 -7.00 35.72
CA ASN A 461 -11.95 -8.24 36.50
C ASN A 461 -10.77 -9.20 36.20
N GLY A 462 -9.91 -8.85 35.25
CA GLY A 462 -8.80 -9.70 34.79
C GLY A 462 -9.21 -10.77 33.80
N HIS A 463 -10.43 -10.73 33.25
CA HIS A 463 -10.80 -11.60 32.13
C HIS A 463 -10.10 -11.15 30.85
N ILE A 464 -9.77 -12.14 30.04
CA ILE A 464 -9.07 -11.98 28.76
C ILE A 464 -10.12 -12.04 27.65
N ILE A 465 -10.34 -10.91 27.00
CA ILE A 465 -11.27 -10.78 25.88
C ILE A 465 -10.49 -10.99 24.60
N VAL A 466 -10.93 -11.95 23.78
CA VAL A 466 -10.25 -12.37 22.57
C VAL A 466 -11.21 -12.21 21.40
N VAL A 467 -10.84 -11.38 20.44
CA VAL A 467 -11.57 -11.20 19.19
C VAL A 467 -11.09 -12.27 18.22
N ASP A 468 -11.95 -13.23 17.91
CA ASP A 468 -11.68 -14.27 16.92
C ASP A 468 -12.20 -13.83 15.55
N ASN A 469 -11.25 -13.40 14.73
CA ASN A 469 -11.53 -12.85 13.41
C ASN A 469 -12.10 -13.92 12.47
N LYS A 470 -11.52 -15.14 12.45
CA LYS A 470 -12.02 -16.20 11.55
C LYS A 470 -13.34 -16.78 11.99
N ALA A 471 -13.60 -16.81 13.30
CA ALA A 471 -14.86 -17.32 13.84
C ALA A 471 -15.97 -16.24 13.90
N CYS A 472 -15.67 -14.99 13.57
CA CYS A 472 -16.59 -13.85 13.66
C CYS A 472 -17.26 -13.74 15.05
N CYS A 473 -16.50 -13.94 16.13
CA CYS A 473 -17.02 -13.90 17.49
C CYS A 473 -15.97 -13.40 18.49
N VAL A 474 -16.44 -13.06 19.68
CA VAL A 474 -15.61 -12.62 20.80
C VAL A 474 -15.74 -13.63 21.93
N PHE A 475 -14.61 -14.05 22.47
CA PHE A 475 -14.53 -14.94 23.62
C PHE A 475 -14.06 -14.18 24.85
N ILE A 476 -14.69 -14.46 26.00
CA ILE A 476 -14.21 -13.99 27.30
C ILE A 476 -13.66 -15.19 28.05
N PHE A 477 -12.38 -15.15 28.40
CA PHE A 477 -11.71 -16.19 29.16
C PHE A 477 -11.35 -15.70 30.56
N GLN A 478 -11.42 -16.58 31.54
CA GLN A 478 -10.66 -16.42 32.77
C GLN A 478 -9.16 -16.62 32.50
N PRO A 479 -8.26 -16.06 33.33
CA PRO A 479 -6.81 -16.30 33.20
C PRO A 479 -6.39 -17.78 33.22
N ASN A 480 -7.20 -18.65 33.83
CA ASN A 480 -7.01 -20.10 33.84
C ASN A 480 -7.42 -20.80 32.51
N GLY A 481 -7.98 -20.07 31.54
CA GLY A 481 -8.42 -20.57 30.24
C GLY A 481 -9.86 -21.10 30.17
N LYS A 482 -10.64 -21.02 31.26
CA LYS A 482 -12.08 -21.30 31.26
C LYS A 482 -12.82 -20.21 30.49
N ILE A 483 -13.77 -20.60 29.64
CA ILE A 483 -14.64 -19.64 28.94
C ILE A 483 -15.71 -19.17 29.91
N VAL A 484 -15.86 -17.86 30.02
CA VAL A 484 -16.96 -17.19 30.74
C VAL A 484 -18.16 -17.08 29.81
N THR A 485 -17.96 -16.42 28.66
CA THR A 485 -19.00 -16.23 27.65
C THR A 485 -18.39 -16.18 26.24
N ARG A 486 -19.24 -16.34 25.24
CA ARG A 486 -18.93 -16.18 23.82
C ARG A 486 -20.13 -15.57 23.13
N PHE A 487 -19.92 -14.49 22.40
CA PHE A 487 -20.96 -13.80 21.65
C PHE A 487 -20.47 -13.39 20.26
N GLY A 488 -21.41 -13.05 19.39
CA GLY A 488 -21.17 -12.80 17.98
C GLY A 488 -21.34 -14.05 17.11
N SER A 489 -21.84 -13.83 15.91
CA SER A 489 -21.87 -14.81 14.83
C SER A 489 -21.61 -14.10 13.52
N ARG A 490 -21.29 -14.86 12.48
CA ARG A 490 -21.13 -14.29 11.14
C ARG A 490 -22.42 -13.65 10.63
N GLY A 491 -22.32 -12.43 10.10
CA GLY A 491 -23.42 -11.70 9.43
C GLY A 491 -23.38 -10.19 9.65
N ASN A 492 -24.34 -9.46 9.09
CA ASN A 492 -24.35 -8.00 9.10
C ASN A 492 -25.28 -7.40 10.18
N GLY A 493 -26.00 -8.23 10.93
CA GLY A 493 -26.87 -7.77 12.01
C GLY A 493 -26.10 -7.15 13.18
N ASP A 494 -26.80 -6.44 14.05
CA ASP A 494 -26.18 -5.69 15.15
C ASP A 494 -25.40 -6.60 16.13
N ARG A 495 -25.94 -7.79 16.40
CA ARG A 495 -25.30 -8.83 17.23
C ARG A 495 -24.32 -9.74 16.47
N GLN A 496 -24.10 -9.48 15.19
CA GLN A 496 -23.28 -10.30 14.30
C GLN A 496 -22.02 -9.53 13.88
N PHE A 497 -21.04 -10.20 13.30
CA PHE A 497 -19.86 -9.56 12.70
C PHE A 497 -19.71 -10.01 11.25
N ALA A 498 -19.50 -9.07 10.34
CA ALA A 498 -19.31 -9.39 8.92
C ALA A 498 -17.96 -10.08 8.72
N GLY A 499 -17.86 -11.02 7.78
CA GLY A 499 -16.53 -11.58 7.49
C GLY A 499 -16.41 -12.77 6.57
N THR A 500 -16.22 -12.55 5.26
CA THR A 500 -15.63 -13.43 4.20
C THR A 500 -14.78 -14.59 4.72
N LEU A 501 -13.45 -14.55 4.87
CA LEU A 501 -12.36 -13.58 4.69
C LEU A 501 -11.84 -12.80 5.93
N ASP A 502 -12.42 -11.67 6.38
CA ASP A 502 -11.90 -10.97 7.58
C ASP A 502 -13.03 -10.55 8.54
N GLY A 503 -13.07 -11.09 9.75
CA GLY A 503 -14.09 -10.74 10.77
C GLY A 503 -13.76 -9.51 11.62
N PRO A 504 -14.21 -9.46 12.89
CA PRO A 504 -13.87 -8.37 13.79
C PRO A 504 -12.35 -8.32 14.06
N HIS A 505 -11.84 -7.13 14.38
CA HIS A 505 -10.39 -6.88 14.46
C HIS A 505 -9.87 -6.74 15.89
N PHE A 506 -9.98 -5.56 16.51
CA PHE A 506 -9.50 -5.30 17.86
C PHE A 506 -10.66 -5.03 18.82
N ALA A 507 -10.35 -5.11 20.11
CA ALA A 507 -11.28 -4.75 21.17
C ALA A 507 -10.60 -3.88 22.23
N ALA A 508 -11.39 -3.02 22.85
CA ALA A 508 -11.03 -2.25 24.04
C ALA A 508 -12.11 -2.43 25.11
N VAL A 509 -11.76 -2.11 26.34
CA VAL A 509 -12.69 -2.15 27.48
C VAL A 509 -12.70 -0.79 28.15
N ASN A 510 -13.88 -0.23 28.38
CA ASN A 510 -14.00 1.05 29.06
C ASN A 510 -14.09 0.91 30.59
N SER A 511 -14.31 2.04 31.27
CA SER A 511 -14.41 2.06 32.74
C SER A 511 -15.60 1.29 33.31
N ASN A 512 -16.64 1.04 32.51
CA ASN A 512 -17.85 0.31 32.88
C ASN A 512 -17.77 -1.20 32.58
N ASN A 513 -16.60 -1.71 32.15
CA ASN A 513 -16.43 -3.07 31.61
C ASN A 513 -17.24 -3.35 30.33
N GLU A 514 -17.64 -2.31 29.59
CA GLU A 514 -18.23 -2.49 28.27
C GLU A 514 -17.10 -2.82 27.28
N ILE A 515 -17.40 -3.71 26.33
CA ILE A 515 -16.48 -4.25 25.34
C ILE A 515 -16.76 -3.57 24.01
N ILE A 516 -15.81 -2.74 23.57
CA ILE A 516 -15.88 -2.02 22.30
C ILE A 516 -15.10 -2.81 21.27
N VAL A 517 -15.75 -3.18 20.16
CA VAL A 517 -15.17 -4.05 19.12
C VAL A 517 -15.29 -3.36 17.77
N THR A 518 -14.19 -3.31 17.02
CA THR A 518 -14.19 -2.82 15.63
C THR A 518 -14.60 -3.92 14.67
N ASP A 519 -15.65 -3.68 13.89
CA ASP A 519 -16.12 -4.56 12.82
C ASP A 519 -15.58 -4.06 11.48
N PHE A 520 -14.49 -4.71 11.04
CA PHE A 520 -13.69 -4.29 9.89
C PHE A 520 -14.53 -4.22 8.61
N HIS A 521 -15.29 -5.27 8.27
CA HIS A 521 -16.08 -5.27 7.02
C HIS A 521 -17.42 -4.56 7.12
N ASN A 522 -17.98 -4.35 8.31
CA ASN A 522 -19.20 -3.53 8.46
C ASN A 522 -18.89 -2.04 8.66
N HIS A 523 -17.63 -1.61 8.59
CA HIS A 523 -17.25 -0.20 8.70
C HIS A 523 -17.82 0.47 9.96
N SER A 524 -17.89 -0.27 11.07
CA SER A 524 -18.57 0.19 12.29
C SER A 524 -17.87 -0.30 13.54
N VAL A 525 -18.23 0.33 14.65
CA VAL A 525 -17.81 -0.03 15.99
C VAL A 525 -19.04 -0.45 16.78
N LYS A 526 -18.91 -1.56 17.50
CA LYS A 526 -19.99 -2.17 18.26
C LYS A 526 -19.61 -2.26 19.73
N VAL A 527 -20.52 -1.86 20.60
CA VAL A 527 -20.31 -1.87 22.06
C VAL A 527 -21.23 -2.91 22.68
N PHE A 528 -20.67 -3.74 23.54
CA PHE A 528 -21.35 -4.80 24.27
C PHE A 528 -21.14 -4.61 25.77
N ASN A 529 -22.06 -5.09 26.60
CA ASN A 529 -21.82 -5.16 28.04
C ASN A 529 -20.85 -6.31 28.39
N GLN A 530 -20.48 -6.43 29.68
CA GLN A 530 -19.56 -7.46 30.16
C GLN A 530 -20.11 -8.90 29.98
N GLU A 531 -21.43 -9.07 29.87
CA GLU A 531 -22.10 -10.35 29.59
C GLU A 531 -22.10 -10.71 28.09
N GLY A 532 -21.80 -9.76 27.20
CA GLY A 532 -21.79 -9.93 25.76
C GLY A 532 -23.09 -9.56 25.05
N GLU A 533 -23.98 -8.83 25.73
CA GLU A 533 -25.20 -8.28 25.13
C GLU A 533 -24.90 -6.99 24.38
N PHE A 534 -25.51 -6.84 23.22
CA PHE A 534 -25.34 -5.67 22.36
C PHE A 534 -25.98 -4.43 22.98
N MET A 535 -25.23 -3.33 23.03
CA MET A 535 -25.69 -2.05 23.56
C MET A 535 -25.92 -1.03 22.45
N LEU A 536 -24.86 -0.71 21.69
CA LEU A 536 -24.93 0.28 20.63
C LEU A 536 -23.96 -0.03 19.49
N LYS A 537 -24.26 0.57 18.33
CA LYS A 537 -23.43 0.53 17.13
C LYS A 537 -23.34 1.95 16.59
N PHE A 538 -22.15 2.36 16.20
CA PHE A 538 -21.92 3.62 15.49
C PHE A 538 -20.90 3.42 14.38
N GLY A 539 -20.87 4.37 13.45
CA GLY A 539 -20.07 4.29 12.24
C GLY A 539 -20.80 3.65 11.07
N SER A 540 -20.48 4.15 9.88
CA SER A 540 -20.92 3.64 8.59
C SER A 540 -19.77 3.74 7.59
N ASN A 541 -19.87 3.04 6.46
CA ASN A 541 -18.89 3.18 5.39
C ASN A 541 -18.84 4.64 4.87
N GLY A 542 -17.63 5.18 4.70
CA GLY A 542 -17.41 6.50 4.10
C GLY A 542 -16.16 7.22 4.62
N GLU A 543 -15.93 8.44 4.13
CA GLU A 543 -14.78 9.29 4.48
C GLU A 543 -15.18 10.48 5.37
N GLY A 544 -16.47 10.69 5.65
CA GLY A 544 -16.98 11.78 6.47
C GLY A 544 -16.70 11.62 7.97
N ASN A 545 -17.05 12.64 8.76
CA ASN A 545 -16.95 12.60 10.22
C ASN A 545 -17.84 11.51 10.78
N GLY A 546 -17.26 10.64 11.60
CA GLY A 546 -17.97 9.50 12.17
C GLY A 546 -18.23 8.34 11.21
N GLN A 547 -17.70 8.41 9.98
CA GLN A 547 -17.69 7.31 9.02
C GLN A 547 -16.33 6.62 9.01
N PHE A 548 -16.29 5.34 8.67
CA PHE A 548 -15.08 4.53 8.64
C PHE A 548 -14.89 3.82 7.31
N ASN A 549 -13.64 3.57 6.94
CA ASN A 549 -13.26 2.62 5.92
C ASN A 549 -12.40 1.52 6.55
N ALA A 550 -13.04 0.42 6.94
CA ALA A 550 -12.40 -0.73 7.55
C ALA A 550 -11.64 -0.42 8.88
N PRO A 551 -12.35 -0.07 9.97
CA PRO A 551 -11.73 0.30 11.23
C PRO A 551 -10.96 -0.88 11.87
N THR A 552 -9.83 -0.58 12.51
CA THR A 552 -8.90 -1.58 13.04
C THR A 552 -8.68 -1.44 14.55
N GLY A 553 -7.75 -0.59 14.97
CA GLY A 553 -7.39 -0.39 16.38
C GLY A 553 -8.45 0.43 17.11
N VAL A 554 -8.69 0.09 18.37
CA VAL A 554 -9.57 0.86 19.26
C VAL A 554 -8.96 0.96 20.65
N ALA A 555 -9.09 2.13 21.27
CA ALA A 555 -8.77 2.37 22.68
C ALA A 555 -9.84 3.26 23.31
N VAL A 556 -9.92 3.25 24.64
CA VAL A 556 -10.84 4.11 25.39
C VAL A 556 -10.06 4.88 26.43
N ASP A 557 -10.29 6.18 26.52
CA ASP A 557 -9.63 7.05 27.48
C ASP A 557 -10.30 7.01 28.88
N SER A 558 -9.75 7.76 29.82
CA SER A 558 -10.28 7.86 31.18
C SER A 558 -11.65 8.55 31.26
N ASN A 559 -11.99 9.39 30.28
CA ASN A 559 -13.25 10.11 30.19
C ASN A 559 -14.35 9.28 29.51
N GLY A 560 -14.01 8.10 28.96
CA GLY A 560 -14.92 7.23 28.23
C GLY A 560 -14.98 7.53 26.72
N ASN A 561 -14.10 8.38 26.19
CA ASN A 561 -13.99 8.64 24.77
C ASN A 561 -13.35 7.45 24.05
N ILE A 562 -13.91 7.09 22.90
CA ILE A 562 -13.49 5.97 22.08
C ILE A 562 -12.61 6.50 20.94
N ILE A 563 -11.38 6.02 20.87
CA ILE A 563 -10.39 6.40 19.86
C ILE A 563 -10.24 5.25 18.89
N VAL A 564 -10.47 5.49 17.61
CA VAL A 564 -10.56 4.46 16.57
C VAL A 564 -9.57 4.77 15.44
N ALA A 565 -8.72 3.80 15.12
CA ALA A 565 -7.89 3.82 13.93
C ALA A 565 -8.71 3.37 12.71
N ASP A 566 -8.73 4.21 11.70
CA ASP A 566 -9.49 4.03 10.46
C ASP A 566 -8.52 3.64 9.35
N TRP A 567 -8.38 2.34 9.09
CA TRP A 567 -7.29 1.80 8.27
C TRP A 567 -7.36 2.25 6.81
N GLY A 568 -8.55 2.20 6.21
CA GLY A 568 -8.78 2.54 4.82
C GLY A 568 -8.68 4.04 4.55
N ASN A 569 -9.08 4.87 5.52
CA ASN A 569 -8.95 6.33 5.41
C ASN A 569 -7.63 6.86 5.98
N SER A 570 -6.76 5.99 6.50
CA SER A 570 -5.44 6.35 7.03
C SER A 570 -5.46 7.48 8.07
N ARG A 571 -6.43 7.42 9.00
CA ARG A 571 -6.66 8.46 10.03
C ARG A 571 -7.02 7.87 11.38
N ILE A 572 -7.09 8.72 12.40
CA ILE A 572 -7.58 8.37 13.73
C ILE A 572 -8.71 9.32 14.11
N GLN A 573 -9.85 8.77 14.54
CA GLN A 573 -11.03 9.52 14.96
C GLN A 573 -11.33 9.27 16.43
N VAL A 574 -11.87 10.30 17.09
CA VAL A 574 -12.23 10.30 18.52
C VAL A 574 -13.74 10.51 18.64
N PHE A 575 -14.37 9.70 19.47
CA PHE A 575 -15.82 9.68 19.72
C PHE A 575 -16.10 9.75 21.21
N ASP A 576 -17.27 10.22 21.59
CA ASP A 576 -17.75 10.06 22.96
C ASP A 576 -18.24 8.62 23.23
N GLY A 577 -18.59 8.32 24.48
CA GLY A 577 -19.10 7.01 24.87
C GLY A 577 -20.45 6.62 24.24
N SER A 578 -21.16 7.57 23.63
CA SER A 578 -22.41 7.31 22.89
C SER A 578 -22.18 6.99 21.40
N GLY A 579 -20.94 7.19 20.91
CA GLY A 579 -20.58 7.03 19.51
C GLY A 579 -20.72 8.29 18.67
N SER A 580 -20.88 9.47 19.30
CA SER A 580 -20.90 10.75 18.58
C SER A 580 -19.48 11.21 18.29
N PHE A 581 -19.25 11.69 17.07
CA PHE A 581 -17.93 12.17 16.64
C PHE A 581 -17.52 13.44 17.42
N LEU A 582 -16.30 13.45 17.94
CA LEU A 582 -15.71 14.60 18.64
C LEU A 582 -14.65 15.29 17.79
N SER A 583 -13.63 14.56 17.36
CA SER A 583 -12.48 15.15 16.66
C SER A 583 -11.67 14.10 15.89
N TYR A 584 -10.69 14.57 15.12
CA TYR A 584 -9.62 13.75 14.55
C TYR A 584 -8.31 14.07 15.27
N ILE A 585 -7.41 13.10 15.35
CA ILE A 585 -6.00 13.37 15.70
C ILE A 585 -5.33 13.89 14.43
N ASN A 586 -4.67 15.05 14.51
CA ASN A 586 -4.02 15.61 13.33
C ASN A 586 -2.78 14.79 12.98
N THR A 587 -2.80 14.15 11.81
CA THR A 587 -1.67 13.36 11.29
C THR A 587 -1.15 13.92 9.96
N SER A 588 -1.35 15.21 9.71
CA SER A 588 -1.14 15.80 8.37
C SER A 588 0.33 15.98 7.99
N ALA A 589 1.25 16.18 8.96
CA ALA A 589 2.67 16.36 8.66
C ALA A 589 3.38 15.02 8.43
N ASP A 590 2.96 13.95 9.12
CA ASP A 590 3.43 12.58 8.86
C ASP A 590 2.25 11.60 8.73
N PRO A 591 1.66 11.48 7.54
CA PRO A 591 0.48 10.66 7.29
C PRO A 591 0.66 9.20 7.70
N LEU A 592 -0.40 8.61 8.25
CA LEU A 592 -0.45 7.18 8.53
C LEU A 592 -0.61 6.40 7.21
N TYR A 593 -0.11 5.16 7.17
CA TYR A 593 -0.39 4.24 6.07
C TYR A 593 -0.79 2.88 6.62
N GLY A 594 -2.09 2.61 6.61
CA GLY A 594 -2.66 1.38 7.14
C GLY A 594 -2.45 1.24 8.66
N PRO A 595 -3.00 2.16 9.49
CA PRO A 595 -2.92 2.05 10.94
C PRO A 595 -3.60 0.77 11.44
N GLN A 596 -2.92 0.05 12.33
CA GLN A 596 -3.38 -1.23 12.89
C GLN A 596 -3.83 -1.04 14.34
N GLY A 597 -3.11 -1.61 15.31
CA GLY A 597 -3.42 -1.48 16.73
C GLY A 597 -3.18 -0.07 17.25
N LEU A 598 -3.99 0.32 18.22
CA LEU A 598 -3.93 1.61 18.89
C LEU A 598 -4.06 1.40 20.40
N ALA A 599 -3.30 2.15 21.20
CA ALA A 599 -3.38 2.13 22.65
C ALA A 599 -3.14 3.50 23.26
N LEU A 600 -3.61 3.71 24.48
CA LEU A 600 -3.30 4.90 25.28
C LEU A 600 -2.20 4.62 26.27
N THR A 601 -1.14 5.43 26.23
CA THR A 601 -0.05 5.40 27.20
C THR A 601 -0.50 5.86 28.59
N SER A 602 0.29 5.53 29.61
CA SER A 602 0.04 5.95 30.99
C SER A 602 0.10 7.48 31.20
N ASP A 603 0.73 8.21 30.28
CA ASP A 603 0.80 9.67 30.23
C ASP A 603 -0.27 10.31 29.32
N GLY A 604 -1.23 9.52 28.82
CA GLY A 604 -2.40 10.01 28.10
C GLY A 604 -2.20 10.21 26.60
N HIS A 605 -1.03 9.87 26.05
CA HIS A 605 -0.76 9.94 24.61
C HIS A 605 -1.29 8.72 23.85
N VAL A 606 -1.66 8.94 22.58
CA VAL A 606 -2.13 7.87 21.68
C VAL A 606 -0.94 7.27 20.94
N VAL A 607 -0.78 5.96 21.03
CA VAL A 607 0.20 5.20 20.24
C VAL A 607 -0.52 4.39 19.19
N VAL A 608 -0.09 4.50 17.94
CA VAL A 608 -0.64 3.73 16.82
C VAL A 608 0.48 2.97 16.10
N ALA A 609 0.21 1.72 15.71
CA ALA A 609 1.06 0.98 14.80
C ALA A 609 0.78 1.41 13.36
N ASP A 610 1.74 2.09 12.75
CA ASP A 610 1.71 2.50 11.35
C ASP A 610 2.43 1.44 10.51
N SER A 611 1.67 0.41 10.12
CA SER A 611 2.23 -0.82 9.52
C SER A 611 2.88 -0.56 8.17
N GLY A 612 2.31 0.34 7.36
CA GLY A 612 2.85 0.74 6.06
C GLY A 612 4.20 1.43 6.13
N ASN A 613 4.39 2.27 7.14
CA ASN A 613 5.64 2.99 7.37
C ASN A 613 6.62 2.24 8.28
N HIS A 614 6.29 1.00 8.67
CA HIS A 614 7.11 0.13 9.52
C HIS A 614 7.55 0.80 10.84
N CYS A 615 6.67 1.59 11.45
CA CYS A 615 6.95 2.29 12.69
C CYS A 615 5.69 2.39 13.57
N PHE A 616 5.86 2.72 14.84
CA PHE A 616 4.76 3.23 15.64
C PHE A 616 4.92 4.74 15.83
N LYS A 617 3.79 5.44 15.88
CA LYS A 617 3.72 6.89 16.04
C LYS A 617 3.00 7.21 17.34
N VAL A 618 3.49 8.23 18.06
CA VAL A 618 2.91 8.70 19.32
C VAL A 618 2.40 10.11 19.12
N TYR A 619 1.11 10.31 19.35
CA TYR A 619 0.42 11.57 19.17
C TYR A 619 0.00 12.18 20.51
N ARG A 620 0.06 13.50 20.56
CA ARG A 620 -0.53 14.30 21.62
C ARG A 620 -2.04 14.11 21.54
N TYR A 621 -2.63 13.77 22.68
CA TYR A 621 -4.07 13.67 22.81
C TYR A 621 -4.45 14.55 24.00
N LEU A 622 -5.06 15.69 23.68
CA LEU A 622 -5.59 16.60 24.68
C LEU A 622 -6.97 16.09 25.06
N GLN A 623 -7.09 15.66 26.33
CA GLN A 623 -8.35 15.17 26.92
C GLN A 623 -9.37 16.28 27.13
#